data_AF-A0A5B7EG43-F1
#
_entry.id   AF-A0A5B7EG43-F1
#
_cell.length_a   1.000
_cell.length_b   1.000
_cell.length_c   1.000
_cell.angle_alpha   90.00
_cell.angle_beta   90.00
_cell.angle_gamma   90.00
#
_symmetry.space_group_name_H-M   'P 1'
#
loop_
_entity.id
_entity.type
_entity.pdbx_description
1 polymer ?
#
loop_
_entity_poly.entity_id
_entity_poly.type
_entity_poly.pdbx_seq_one_letter_code
_entity_poly.pdbx_strand_id
1 'polypeptide(L)'
;MVMAGTGDLDVLRIVRYLRSRVGPSNSTVGYGSHLTIHMALGFLFLGGGRFSLSTSNMAIAALLIACFPKFPTHSNDNRYHLQALRHLYVLAAEPRLLMPIDVDTGRLCQVSVTVRFNNTKQYKNQSYEALAPLMLPELSKLSEIIIEGDASDHRYWPVR
;
A
#
# COMPACT_ATOMS: atom_id res chain seq x y z
N MET A 1 4.30 -5.47 3.30
CA MET A 1 2.86 -5.19 3.52
C MET A 1 2.63 -3.82 4.14
N VAL A 2 3.45 -3.36 5.09
CA VAL A 2 3.32 -2.00 5.69
C VAL A 2 3.36 -0.89 4.63
N MET A 3 4.31 -0.96 3.69
CA MET A 3 4.46 0.00 2.59
C MET A 3 3.60 -0.35 1.36
N ALA A 4 2.43 -0.97 1.53
CA ALA A 4 1.59 -1.35 0.40
C ALA A 4 0.97 -0.12 -0.28
N GLY A 5 1.11 -0.02 -1.60
CA GLY A 5 0.59 1.07 -2.42
C GLY A 5 1.44 2.33 -2.46
N THR A 6 2.50 2.46 -1.64
CA THR A 6 3.29 3.70 -1.57
C THR A 6 4.39 3.80 -2.62
N GLY A 7 4.82 2.68 -3.21
CA GLY A 7 5.92 2.70 -4.18
C GLY A 7 7.31 2.98 -3.58
N ASP A 8 7.51 2.71 -2.29
CA ASP A 8 8.77 2.98 -1.57
C ASP A 8 10.03 2.49 -2.31
N LEU A 9 11.00 3.39 -2.48
CA LEU A 9 12.20 3.14 -3.29
C LEU A 9 13.14 2.11 -2.65
N ASP A 10 13.27 2.12 -1.32
CA ASP A 10 14.19 1.22 -0.63
C ASP A 10 13.68 -0.22 -0.68
N VAL A 11 12.38 -0.42 -0.45
CA VAL A 11 11.73 -1.72 -0.64
C VAL A 11 11.88 -2.19 -2.10
N LEU A 12 11.68 -1.30 -3.07
CA LEU A 12 11.84 -1.63 -4.49
C LEU A 12 13.26 -2.08 -4.84
N ARG A 13 14.29 -1.43 -4.29
CA ARG A 13 15.69 -1.80 -4.50
C ARG A 13 15.97 -3.21 -3.97
N ILE A 14 15.47 -3.53 -2.78
CA ILE A 14 15.58 -4.88 -2.18
C ILE A 14 14.88 -5.92 -3.08
N VAL A 15 13.65 -5.64 -3.51
CA VAL A 15 12.87 -6.54 -4.37
C VAL A 15 13.57 -6.77 -5.71
N ARG A 16 14.13 -5.73 -6.34
CA ARG A 16 14.90 -5.86 -7.59
C ARG A 16 16.15 -6.72 -7.41
N TYR A 17 16.89 -6.53 -6.31
CA TYR A 17 18.07 -7.34 -5.99
C TYR A 17 17.72 -8.81 -5.74
N LEU A 18 16.61 -9.09 -5.06
CA LEU A 18 16.15 -10.47 -4.87
C LEU A 18 15.69 -11.10 -6.19
N ARG A 19 15.00 -10.33 -7.02
CA ARG A 19 14.54 -10.78 -8.35
C ARG A 19 15.71 -11.14 -9.27
N SER A 20 16.88 -10.50 -9.17
CA SER A 20 18.03 -10.80 -10.03
C SER A 20 18.70 -12.15 -9.74
N ARG A 21 18.32 -12.84 -8.66
CA ARG A 21 18.83 -14.18 -8.33
C ARG A 21 18.15 -15.26 -9.18
N VAL A 22 18.38 -15.23 -10.48
CA VAL A 22 17.89 -16.22 -11.45
C VAL A 22 19.05 -17.05 -11.97
N GLY A 23 18.84 -18.34 -12.22
CA GLY A 23 19.76 -19.19 -12.95
C GLY A 23 20.39 -20.32 -12.13
N PRO A 24 21.22 -21.15 -12.78
CA PRO A 24 21.73 -22.41 -12.21
C PRO A 24 22.66 -22.21 -11.01
N SER A 25 23.25 -21.03 -10.84
CA SER A 25 24.04 -20.66 -9.66
C SER A 25 23.21 -20.47 -8.39
N ASN A 26 21.89 -20.31 -8.51
CA ASN A 26 20.97 -20.06 -7.40
C ASN A 26 19.95 -21.20 -7.25
N SER A 27 20.43 -22.44 -7.09
CA SER A 27 19.59 -23.65 -7.02
C SER A 27 18.57 -23.66 -5.87
N THR A 28 18.74 -22.82 -4.85
CA THR A 28 17.81 -22.67 -3.72
C THR A 28 16.65 -21.71 -4.01
N VAL A 29 16.72 -20.93 -5.10
CA VAL A 29 15.66 -19.98 -5.51
C VAL A 29 14.74 -20.68 -6.52
N GLY A 30 13.62 -21.19 -6.02
CA GLY A 30 12.61 -21.88 -6.83
C GLY A 30 11.50 -20.97 -7.36
N TYR A 31 10.50 -21.59 -8.00
CA TYR A 31 9.31 -20.89 -8.49
C TYR A 31 8.60 -20.11 -7.37
N GLY A 32 8.42 -20.73 -6.21
CA GLY A 32 7.79 -20.10 -5.06
C GLY A 32 8.50 -18.84 -4.57
N SER A 33 9.84 -18.83 -4.58
CA SER A 33 10.63 -17.65 -4.20
C SER A 33 10.35 -16.48 -5.15
N HIS A 34 10.35 -16.73 -6.45
CA HIS A 34 10.00 -15.71 -7.45
C HIS A 34 8.55 -15.24 -7.30
N LEU A 35 7.62 -16.15 -7.04
CA LEU A 35 6.21 -15.81 -6.77
C LEU A 35 6.10 -14.83 -5.60
N THR A 36 6.74 -15.11 -4.46
CA THR A 36 6.72 -14.23 -3.28
C THR A 36 7.32 -12.86 -3.58
N ILE A 37 8.46 -12.80 -4.28
CA ILE A 37 9.14 -11.55 -4.64
C ILE A 37 8.23 -10.70 -5.54
N HIS A 38 7.56 -11.32 -6.51
CA HIS A 38 6.62 -10.62 -7.40
C HIS A 38 5.31 -10.23 -6.70
N MET A 39 4.83 -11.02 -5.74
CA MET A 39 3.72 -10.61 -4.87
C MET A 39 4.09 -9.39 -4.02
N ALA A 40 5.30 -9.35 -3.45
CA ALA A 40 5.78 -8.19 -2.70
C ALA A 40 5.90 -6.94 -3.58
N LEU A 41 6.38 -7.09 -4.82
CA LEU A 41 6.41 -6.01 -5.82
C LEU A 41 4.99 -5.53 -6.15
N GLY A 42 4.05 -6.45 -6.34
CA GLY A 42 2.64 -6.14 -6.61
C GLY A 42 1.98 -5.38 -5.45
N PHE A 43 2.25 -5.76 -4.20
CA PHE A 43 1.76 -5.03 -3.04
C PHE A 43 2.36 -3.63 -2.91
N LEU A 44 3.63 -3.45 -3.27
CA LEU A 44 4.27 -2.14 -3.22
C LEU A 44 3.60 -1.13 -4.16
N PHE A 45 3.17 -1.58 -5.35
CA PHE A 45 2.48 -0.78 -6.37
C PHE A 45 1.01 -1.20 -6.55
N LEU A 46 0.33 -1.51 -5.46
CA LEU A 46 -1.03 -2.05 -5.50
C LEU A 46 -1.99 -1.09 -6.23
N GLY A 47 -2.63 -1.59 -7.29
CA GLY A 47 -3.50 -0.80 -8.16
C GLY A 47 -2.82 0.44 -8.75
N GLY A 48 -1.51 0.37 -9.02
CA GLY A 48 -0.72 1.49 -9.52
C GLY A 48 -0.46 2.60 -8.49
N GLY A 49 -0.57 2.27 -7.20
CA GLY A 49 -0.46 3.25 -6.10
C GLY A 49 -1.77 3.95 -5.75
N ARG A 50 -2.91 3.42 -6.21
CA ARG A 50 -4.25 3.92 -5.87
C ARG A 50 -4.87 3.23 -4.66
N PHE A 51 -4.42 1.99 -4.41
CA PHE A 51 -4.97 1.10 -3.40
C PHE A 51 -3.91 0.79 -2.34
N SER A 52 -4.35 0.54 -1.12
CA SER A 52 -3.54 -0.04 -0.06
C SER A 52 -4.34 -1.13 0.66
N LEU A 53 -3.74 -1.80 1.64
CA LEU A 53 -4.33 -2.96 2.32
C LEU A 53 -4.99 -2.55 3.64
N SER A 54 -6.23 -2.94 3.86
CA SER A 54 -6.95 -2.69 5.11
C SER A 54 -6.64 -3.74 6.19
N THR A 55 -6.87 -3.38 7.44
CA THR A 55 -6.76 -4.26 8.62
C THR A 55 -8.11 -4.62 9.23
N SER A 56 -9.19 -4.53 8.44
CA SER A 56 -10.51 -5.07 8.85
C SER A 56 -10.45 -6.59 9.05
N ASN A 57 -11.33 -7.16 9.88
CA ASN A 57 -11.35 -8.60 10.16
C ASN A 57 -11.42 -9.46 8.87
N MET A 58 -12.21 -9.02 7.89
CA MET A 58 -12.35 -9.70 6.61
C MET A 58 -11.07 -9.58 5.76
N ALA A 59 -10.45 -8.40 5.73
CA ALA A 59 -9.18 -8.19 5.03
C ALA A 59 -8.05 -9.01 5.63
N ILE A 60 -7.97 -9.09 6.96
CA ILE A 60 -6.99 -9.94 7.65
C ILE A 60 -7.21 -11.41 7.26
N ALA A 61 -8.45 -11.90 7.29
CA ALA A 61 -8.75 -13.28 6.88
C ALA A 61 -8.34 -13.54 5.41
N ALA A 62 -8.65 -12.62 4.50
CA ALA A 62 -8.27 -12.72 3.10
C ALA A 62 -6.73 -12.70 2.90
N LEU A 63 -6.02 -11.85 3.64
CA LEU A 63 -4.56 -11.75 3.60
C LEU A 63 -3.88 -12.99 4.20
N LEU A 64 -4.43 -13.58 5.26
CA LEU A 64 -3.91 -14.84 5.81
C LEU A 64 -3.97 -15.96 4.78
N ILE A 65 -5.07 -16.03 4.03
CA ILE A 65 -5.23 -17.00 2.95
C ILE A 65 -4.24 -16.68 1.82
N ALA A 66 -4.21 -15.43 1.33
CA ALA A 66 -3.38 -15.08 0.18
C ALA A 66 -1.87 -15.15 0.44
N CYS A 67 -1.45 -14.78 1.66
CA CYS A 67 -0.05 -14.72 2.09
C CYS A 67 0.39 -15.97 2.88
N PHE A 68 -0.28 -17.11 2.69
CA PHE A 68 0.11 -18.35 3.36
C PHE A 68 1.60 -18.66 3.11
N PRO A 69 2.41 -18.86 4.17
CA PRO A 69 3.87 -18.76 4.10
C PRO A 69 4.55 -19.94 3.38
N LYS A 70 3.82 -21.03 3.09
CA LYS A 70 4.35 -22.14 2.29
C LYS A 70 4.12 -21.87 0.81
N PHE A 71 5.18 -21.47 0.12
CA PHE A 71 5.17 -21.24 -1.33
C PHE A 71 5.37 -22.54 -2.14
N PRO A 72 4.81 -22.61 -3.36
CA PRO A 72 4.92 -23.79 -4.22
C PRO A 72 6.35 -24.03 -4.70
N THR A 73 6.73 -25.29 -4.84
CA THR A 73 8.07 -25.68 -5.34
C THR A 73 8.22 -25.47 -6.84
N HIS A 74 7.17 -25.78 -7.61
CA HIS A 74 7.08 -25.60 -9.05
C HIS A 74 5.70 -25.05 -9.45
N SER A 75 5.50 -24.65 -10.71
CA SER A 75 4.28 -23.94 -11.15
C SER A 75 2.98 -24.72 -10.93
N ASN A 76 2.99 -26.05 -11.11
CA ASN A 76 1.82 -26.89 -10.86
C ASN A 76 1.67 -27.39 -9.40
N ASP A 77 2.52 -26.96 -8.47
CA ASP A 77 2.46 -27.44 -7.08
C ASP A 77 1.34 -26.74 -6.33
N ASN A 78 0.34 -27.53 -5.90
CA ASN A 78 -0.77 -27.11 -5.06
C ASN A 78 -0.90 -27.98 -3.79
N ARG A 79 0.15 -28.71 -3.42
CA ARG A 79 0.10 -29.74 -2.36
C ARG A 79 -0.21 -29.16 -0.97
N TYR A 80 0.39 -28.02 -0.64
CA TYR A 80 0.26 -27.38 0.67
C TYR A 80 -0.71 -26.20 0.67
N HIS A 81 -0.89 -25.54 -0.47
CA HIS A 81 -1.73 -24.37 -0.61
C HIS A 81 -2.12 -24.19 -2.07
N LEU A 82 -3.41 -24.00 -2.32
CA LEU A 82 -3.94 -23.78 -3.66
C LEU A 82 -3.51 -22.41 -4.19
N GLN A 83 -2.79 -22.36 -5.31
CA GLN A 83 -2.21 -21.11 -5.82
C GLN A 83 -3.25 -20.04 -6.16
N ALA A 84 -4.46 -20.42 -6.59
CA ALA A 84 -5.54 -19.49 -6.89
C ALA A 84 -5.92 -18.60 -5.69
N LEU A 85 -5.80 -19.13 -4.47
CA LEU A 85 -6.12 -18.41 -3.24
C LEU A 85 -5.16 -17.23 -2.98
N ARG A 86 -3.99 -17.21 -3.61
CA ARG A 86 -3.04 -16.10 -3.52
C ARG A 86 -3.57 -14.81 -4.12
N HIS A 87 -4.64 -14.85 -4.91
CA HIS A 87 -5.31 -13.65 -5.45
C HIS A 87 -6.37 -13.07 -4.50
N LEU A 88 -6.69 -13.72 -3.38
CA LEU A 88 -7.68 -13.21 -2.43
C LEU A 88 -7.27 -11.92 -1.72
N TYR A 89 -6.00 -11.48 -1.85
CA TYR A 89 -5.58 -10.17 -1.34
C TYR A 89 -6.41 -9.00 -1.90
N VAL A 90 -7.07 -9.19 -3.05
CA VAL A 90 -7.94 -8.17 -3.66
C VAL A 90 -9.10 -7.79 -2.73
N LEU A 91 -9.59 -8.73 -1.91
CA LEU A 91 -10.63 -8.45 -0.91
C LEU A 91 -10.15 -7.55 0.24
N ALA A 92 -8.83 -7.45 0.44
CA ALA A 92 -8.22 -6.57 1.42
C ALA A 92 -7.80 -5.22 0.82
N ALA A 93 -7.86 -5.06 -0.51
CA ALA A 93 -7.45 -3.83 -1.18
C ALA A 93 -8.55 -2.77 -1.09
N GLU A 94 -8.20 -1.59 -0.60
CA GLU A 94 -9.09 -0.43 -0.48
C GLU A 94 -8.48 0.81 -1.16
N PRO A 95 -9.29 1.63 -1.86
CA PRO A 95 -8.80 2.86 -2.47
C PRO A 95 -8.55 3.89 -1.37
N ARG A 96 -7.31 4.42 -1.31
CA ARG A 96 -6.91 5.40 -0.27
C ARG A 96 -6.08 6.56 -0.81
N LEU A 97 -5.95 6.67 -2.13
CA LEU A 97 -5.22 7.77 -2.75
C LEU A 97 -6.06 9.06 -2.68
N LEU A 98 -5.54 10.06 -1.97
CA LEU A 98 -6.04 11.42 -2.01
C LEU A 98 -5.38 12.17 -3.16
N MET A 99 -6.19 12.64 -4.10
CA MET A 99 -5.73 13.30 -5.32
C MET A 99 -6.53 14.59 -5.52
N PRO A 100 -5.98 15.75 -5.14
CA PRO A 100 -6.66 17.02 -5.29
C PRO A 100 -6.65 17.47 -6.75
N ILE A 101 -7.74 18.09 -7.16
CA ILE A 101 -7.95 18.64 -8.49
C ILE A 101 -8.27 20.12 -8.30
N ASP A 102 -7.63 20.97 -9.08
CA ASP A 102 -7.93 22.40 -9.12
C ASP A 102 -9.29 22.61 -9.82
N VAL A 103 -10.17 23.39 -9.18
CA VAL A 103 -11.55 23.62 -9.61
C VAL A 103 -11.59 24.46 -10.89
N ASP A 104 -10.67 25.42 -11.04
CA ASP A 104 -10.68 26.34 -12.17
C ASP A 104 -10.09 25.69 -13.43
N THR A 105 -8.98 24.95 -13.28
CA THR A 105 -8.27 24.35 -14.43
C THR A 105 -8.65 22.91 -14.71
N GLY A 106 -9.27 22.20 -13.76
CA GLY A 106 -9.54 20.76 -13.84
C GLY A 106 -8.28 19.89 -13.84
N ARG A 107 -7.13 20.44 -13.46
CA ARG A 107 -5.84 19.72 -13.45
C ARG A 107 -5.48 19.27 -12.05
N LEU A 108 -4.66 18.23 -11.97
CA LEU A 108 -4.09 17.77 -10.70
C LEU A 108 -3.20 18.87 -10.10
N CYS A 109 -3.40 19.13 -8.82
CA CYS A 109 -2.61 20.10 -8.08
C CYS A 109 -1.90 19.43 -6.89
N GLN A 110 -0.99 20.18 -6.28
CA GLN A 110 -0.37 19.80 -5.01
C GLN A 110 -0.87 20.73 -3.92
N VAL A 111 -1.27 20.15 -2.80
CA VAL A 111 -1.83 20.90 -1.67
C VAL A 111 -1.30 20.31 -0.36
N SER A 112 -1.04 21.16 0.63
CA SER A 112 -0.69 20.72 1.98
C SER A 112 -1.92 20.16 2.68
N VAL A 113 -1.78 18.98 3.29
CA VAL A 113 -2.85 18.27 3.98
C VAL A 113 -2.37 17.87 5.37
N THR A 114 -3.15 18.25 6.37
CA THR A 114 -2.94 17.85 7.76
C THR A 114 -3.92 16.75 8.10
N VAL A 115 -3.38 15.57 8.41
CA VAL A 115 -4.17 14.39 8.76
C VAL A 115 -4.13 14.21 10.28
N ARG A 116 -5.30 14.19 10.92
CA ARG A 116 -5.43 13.97 12.37
C ARG A 116 -5.99 12.57 12.64
N PHE A 117 -5.38 11.90 13.61
CA PHE A 117 -5.81 10.56 14.01
C PHE A 117 -6.82 10.60 15.16
N ASN A 118 -7.60 9.52 15.28
CA ASN A 118 -8.45 9.26 16.43
C ASN A 118 -7.61 8.92 17.67
N ASN A 119 -8.05 9.40 18.84
CA ASN A 119 -7.39 9.08 20.10
C ASN A 119 -7.57 7.60 20.44
N THR A 120 -6.47 6.91 20.70
CA THR A 120 -6.46 5.51 21.13
C THR A 120 -5.71 5.35 22.45
N LYS A 121 -5.67 4.12 22.98
CA LYS A 121 -4.84 3.81 24.17
C LYS A 121 -3.34 3.90 23.88
N GLN A 122 -2.94 3.72 22.63
CA GLN A 122 -1.53 3.66 22.22
C GLN A 122 -0.96 5.05 21.89
N TYR A 123 -1.80 5.95 21.37
CA TYR A 123 -1.39 7.29 20.98
C TYR A 123 -2.55 8.28 21.16
N LYS A 124 -2.22 9.52 21.50
CA LYS A 124 -3.18 10.62 21.68
C LYS A 124 -2.70 11.85 20.91
N ASN A 125 -3.66 12.57 20.31
CA ASN A 125 -3.47 13.82 19.57
C ASN A 125 -2.32 13.77 18.55
N GLN A 126 -2.23 12.68 17.79
CA GLN A 126 -1.26 12.58 16.71
C GLN A 126 -1.84 13.18 15.42
N SER A 127 -1.01 13.98 14.76
CA SER A 127 -1.25 14.53 13.44
C SER A 127 0.06 14.56 12.67
N TYR A 128 -0.03 14.52 11.34
CA TYR A 128 1.10 14.79 10.47
C TYR A 128 0.66 15.61 9.28
N GLU A 129 1.60 16.41 8.78
CA GLU A 129 1.44 17.25 7.60
C GLU A 129 2.12 16.55 6.42
N ALA A 130 1.43 16.52 5.28
CA ALA A 130 1.95 15.92 4.06
C ALA A 130 1.44 16.66 2.83
N LEU A 131 2.20 16.59 1.74
CA LEU A 131 1.78 17.11 0.44
C LEU A 131 0.97 16.07 -0.32
N ALA A 132 -0.22 16.44 -0.76
CA ALA A 132 -1.01 15.66 -1.70
C ALA A 132 -0.47 15.84 -3.14
N PRO A 133 -0.57 14.83 -4.02
CA PRO A 133 -1.28 13.54 -3.85
C PRO A 133 -0.56 12.58 -2.90
N LEU A 134 -1.31 11.97 -1.97
CA LEU A 134 -0.77 11.04 -0.99
C LEU A 134 -1.69 9.84 -0.72
N MET A 135 -1.11 8.76 -0.23
CA MET A 135 -1.87 7.62 0.28
C MET A 135 -2.29 7.87 1.73
N LEU A 136 -3.60 7.86 1.98
CA LEU A 136 -4.14 8.05 3.32
C LEU A 136 -3.97 6.78 4.18
N PRO A 137 -3.84 6.93 5.51
CA PRO A 137 -4.04 5.86 6.46
C PRO A 137 -5.46 5.31 6.40
N GLU A 138 -5.74 4.26 7.15
CA GLU A 138 -7.09 3.71 7.23
C GLU A 138 -8.09 4.75 7.76
N LEU A 139 -9.19 4.95 7.03
CA LEU A 139 -10.18 5.99 7.30
C LEU A 139 -10.83 5.85 8.68
N SER A 140 -10.99 4.62 9.18
CA SER A 140 -11.54 4.36 10.53
C SER A 140 -10.65 4.87 11.67
N LYS A 141 -9.35 5.07 11.41
CA LYS A 141 -8.38 5.57 12.39
C LYS A 141 -8.21 7.09 12.33
N LEU A 142 -8.81 7.75 11.36
CA LEU A 142 -8.73 9.20 11.17
C LEU A 142 -9.90 9.91 11.86
N SER A 143 -9.61 11.08 12.44
CA SER A 143 -10.63 11.98 12.98
C SER A 143 -11.05 13.02 11.94
N GLU A 144 -10.07 13.65 11.30
CA GLU A 144 -10.29 14.72 10.32
C GLU A 144 -9.10 14.81 9.35
N ILE A 145 -9.39 15.33 8.16
CA ILE A 145 -8.41 15.62 7.11
C ILE A 145 -8.60 17.08 6.76
N ILE A 146 -7.63 17.91 7.09
CA ILE A 146 -7.66 19.34 6.80
C ILE A 146 -6.80 19.60 5.58
N ILE A 147 -7.39 20.24 4.58
CA ILE A 147 -6.63 20.86 3.50
C ILE A 147 -6.20 22.22 4.01
N GLU A 148 -4.90 22.42 4.18
CA GLU A 148 -4.37 23.71 4.63
C GLU A 148 -4.22 24.66 3.45
N GLY A 149 -4.61 25.91 3.65
CA GLY A 149 -4.11 27.01 2.83
C GLY A 149 -2.65 27.21 3.22
N ASP A 150 -1.74 27.06 2.26
CA ASP A 150 -0.31 27.21 2.51
C ASP A 150 -0.04 28.58 3.19
N ALA A 151 0.60 28.57 4.36
CA ALA A 151 0.86 29.77 5.17
C ALA A 151 1.74 30.78 4.43
N SER A 152 2.45 30.35 3.38
CA SER A 152 3.28 31.19 2.52
C SER A 152 2.59 31.65 1.23
N ASP A 153 1.52 30.95 0.79
CA ASP A 153 0.87 31.20 -0.50
C ASP A 153 -0.61 30.79 -0.44
N HIS A 154 -1.52 31.76 -0.45
CA HIS A 154 -2.98 31.56 -0.34
C HIS A 154 -3.59 30.94 -1.62
N ARG A 155 -3.00 29.88 -2.17
CA ARG A 155 -3.43 29.31 -3.46
C ARG A 155 -4.77 28.57 -3.36
N TYR A 156 -5.07 27.97 -2.21
CA TYR A 156 -6.28 27.18 -2.02
C TYR A 156 -6.95 27.50 -0.69
N TRP A 157 -8.29 27.49 -0.69
CA TRP A 157 -9.09 27.74 0.50
C TRP A 157 -9.01 26.56 1.46
N PRO A 158 -8.82 26.80 2.79
CA PRO A 158 -8.77 25.72 3.75
C PRO A 158 -10.13 25.04 3.89
N VAL A 159 -10.13 23.71 3.84
CA VAL A 159 -11.33 22.88 4.02
C VAL A 159 -11.06 21.89 5.14
N ARG A 160 -12.00 21.77 6.08
CA ARG A 160 -11.93 20.87 7.23
C ARG A 160 -12.99 19.78 7.14
#